data_AF-A0A9X9MEA0-F1
#
_entry.id   AF-A0A9X9MEA0-F1
#
_cell.length_a   1.000
_cell.length_b   1.000
_cell.length_c   1.000
_cell.angle_alpha   90.00
_cell.angle_beta   90.00
_cell.angle_gamma   90.00
#
_symmetry.space_group_name_H-M   'P 1'
#
loop_
_entity.id
_entity.type
_entity.pdbx_description
1 polymer ?
#
loop_
_entity_poly.entity_id
_entity_poly.type
_entity_poly.pdbx_seq_one_letter_code
_entity_poly.pdbx_strand_id
1 'polypeptide(L)'
;YTEAKARESYGFNNIVGYPKEERFAGRPTQRVSGLYKTLESKCSMGFHAGWEQPHWFYKPGQDTQYRPSFRRTNWFEPVGFEYKQVMQKVGVIDLSPFGKFNIKGQDSVRLLDHLFANVIPKVGFTNISHMLTPKGRVYAELT
;
A
#
# COMPACT_ATOMS: atom_id res chain seq x y z
N TYR A 1 3.45 -20.17 -0.77
CA TYR A 1 3.91 -18.89 -0.22
C TYR A 1 4.85 -19.09 0.96
N THR A 2 4.40 -19.71 2.06
CA THR A 2 5.15 -19.85 3.32
C THR A 2 6.54 -20.45 3.15
N GLU A 3 6.67 -21.61 2.50
CA GLU A 3 7.98 -22.25 2.28
C GLU A 3 8.92 -21.35 1.46
N ALA A 4 8.44 -20.83 0.32
CA ALA A 4 9.24 -19.99 -0.57
C ALA A 4 9.76 -18.73 0.13
N LYS A 5 8.91 -18.04 0.89
CA LYS A 5 9.28 -16.82 1.62
C LYS A 5 10.20 -17.11 2.81
N ALA A 6 9.99 -18.22 3.53
CA ALA A 6 10.88 -18.64 4.60
C ALA A 6 12.28 -18.99 4.08
N ARG A 7 12.36 -19.70 2.95
CA ARG A 7 13.63 -20.02 2.28
C ARG A 7 14.40 -18.76 1.85
N GLU A 8 13.71 -17.78 1.25
CA GLU A 8 14.29 -16.47 0.91
C GLU A 8 14.79 -15.74 2.16
N SER A 9 13.99 -15.68 3.23
CA SER A 9 14.39 -15.04 4.49
C SER A 9 15.65 -15.67 5.10
N TYR A 10 15.77 -17.00 5.06
CA TYR A 10 16.97 -17.68 5.52
C TYR A 10 18.20 -17.32 4.67
N GLY A 11 18.07 -17.34 3.34
CA GLY A 11 19.18 -16.97 2.44
C GLY A 11 19.57 -15.49 2.55
N PHE A 12 18.61 -14.61 2.85
CA PHE A 12 18.80 -13.17 2.97
C PHE A 12 19.27 -12.74 4.38
N ASN A 13 19.75 -13.67 5.21
CA ASN A 13 20.18 -13.37 6.57
C ASN A 13 21.23 -12.24 6.66
N ASN A 14 22.13 -12.16 5.67
CA ASN A 14 23.27 -11.23 5.68
C ASN A 14 23.36 -10.34 4.43
N ILE A 15 22.27 -10.17 3.69
CA ILE A 15 22.28 -9.22 2.57
C ILE A 15 22.36 -7.78 3.09
N VAL A 16 22.79 -6.86 2.24
CA VAL A 16 22.71 -5.43 2.55
C VAL A 16 21.24 -5.02 2.63
N GLY A 17 20.81 -4.57 3.81
CA GLY A 17 19.46 -4.05 4.04
C GLY A 17 19.31 -2.65 3.46
N TYR A 18 18.74 -2.54 2.27
CA TYR A 18 18.52 -1.25 1.60
C TYR A 18 17.20 -0.60 2.00
N PRO A 19 17.09 0.74 1.95
CA PRO A 19 15.79 1.40 1.96
C PRO A 19 14.95 0.93 0.76
N LYS A 20 13.65 0.68 1.01
CA LYS A 20 12.69 0.27 -0.04
C LYS A 20 13.11 -1.04 -0.70
N GLU A 21 13.67 -1.94 0.11
CA GLU A 21 14.04 -3.29 -0.33
C GLU A 21 12.82 -4.04 -0.87
N GLU A 22 12.98 -4.64 -2.04
CA GLU A 22 12.00 -5.51 -2.67
C GLU A 22 12.48 -6.96 -2.61
N ARG A 23 11.55 -7.86 -2.29
CA ARG A 23 11.76 -9.31 -2.25
C ARG A 23 10.74 -10.00 -3.14
N PHE A 24 11.13 -11.07 -3.82
CA PHE A 24 10.37 -11.60 -4.96
C PHE A 24 9.85 -13.03 -4.72
N ALA A 25 10.42 -13.80 -3.79
CA ALA A 25 10.00 -15.19 -3.59
C ALA A 25 8.51 -15.30 -3.24
N GLY A 26 7.80 -16.25 -3.84
CA GLY A 26 6.39 -16.50 -3.56
C GLY A 26 5.41 -15.42 -4.05
N ARG A 27 5.86 -14.47 -4.87
CA ARG A 27 5.02 -13.48 -5.55
C ARG A 27 4.75 -13.88 -7.01
N PRO A 28 3.60 -13.47 -7.59
CA PRO A 28 2.44 -12.88 -6.91
C PRO A 28 1.70 -13.92 -6.03
N THR A 29 0.88 -13.46 -5.09
CA THR A 29 0.00 -14.36 -4.32
C THR A 29 -1.35 -14.54 -5.03
N GLN A 30 -2.26 -15.31 -4.44
CA GLN A 30 -3.66 -15.38 -4.89
C GLN A 30 -4.41 -14.05 -4.69
N ARG A 31 -3.88 -13.14 -3.86
CA ARG A 31 -4.51 -11.87 -3.49
C ARG A 31 -4.12 -10.75 -4.44
N VAL A 32 -4.66 -10.79 -5.65
CA VAL A 32 -4.47 -9.75 -6.68
C VAL A 32 -5.81 -9.17 -7.12
N SER A 33 -5.82 -7.90 -7.50
CA SER A 33 -7.00 -7.29 -8.13
C SER A 33 -7.07 -7.74 -9.60
N GLY A 34 -8.23 -7.58 -10.24
CA GLY A 34 -8.34 -7.80 -11.69
C GLY A 34 -7.43 -6.89 -12.52
N LEU A 35 -6.93 -5.79 -11.94
CA LEU A 35 -6.01 -4.86 -12.59
C LEU A 35 -4.56 -5.35 -12.64
N TYR A 36 -4.17 -6.32 -11.80
CA TYR A 36 -2.78 -6.76 -11.70
C TYR A 36 -2.19 -7.12 -13.08
N LYS A 37 -2.86 -7.99 -13.84
CA LYS A 37 -2.41 -8.41 -15.18
C LYS A 37 -2.30 -7.26 -16.19
N THR A 38 -3.13 -6.23 -16.03
CA THR A 38 -3.13 -5.05 -16.92
C THR A 38 -1.94 -4.12 -16.64
N LEU A 39 -1.47 -4.11 -15.38
CA LEU A 39 -0.49 -3.16 -14.88
C LEU A 39 0.90 -3.77 -14.67
N GLU A 40 1.03 -5.09 -14.50
CA GLU A 40 2.29 -5.78 -14.14
C GLU A 40 3.47 -5.46 -15.07
N SER A 41 3.21 -5.25 -16.36
CA SER A 41 4.23 -4.93 -17.37
C SER A 41 4.56 -3.44 -17.47
N LYS A 42 3.85 -2.58 -16.72
CA LYS A 42 3.89 -1.11 -16.86
C LYS A 42 4.39 -0.38 -15.62
N CYS A 43 4.60 -1.10 -14.52
CA CYS A 43 5.03 -0.54 -13.25
C CYS A 43 5.86 -1.53 -12.45
N SER A 44 6.62 -1.02 -11.47
CA SER A 44 7.16 -1.87 -10.43
C SER A 44 6.06 -2.21 -9.44
N MET A 45 5.72 -3.49 -9.33
CA MET A 45 4.74 -3.96 -8.35
C MET A 45 5.41 -4.13 -6.99
N GLY A 46 4.83 -3.52 -5.98
CA GLY A 46 5.19 -3.65 -4.58
C GLY A 46 4.35 -4.68 -3.85
N PHE A 47 4.96 -5.37 -2.88
CA PHE A 47 4.26 -6.34 -2.05
C PHE A 47 3.71 -5.70 -0.76
N HIS A 48 2.39 -5.75 -0.57
CA HIS A 48 1.69 -5.19 0.59
C HIS A 48 0.67 -6.18 1.16
N ALA A 49 0.99 -6.82 2.28
CA ALA A 49 0.08 -7.75 2.97
C ALA A 49 -0.57 -8.81 2.04
N GLY A 50 0.21 -9.34 1.10
CA GLY A 50 -0.23 -10.31 0.09
C GLY A 50 -0.61 -9.69 -1.26
N TRP A 51 -0.98 -8.40 -1.29
CA TRP A 51 -1.32 -7.68 -2.51
C TRP A 51 -0.09 -7.30 -3.31
N GLU A 52 -0.28 -7.22 -4.63
CA GLU A 52 0.62 -6.57 -5.57
C GLU A 52 0.02 -5.19 -5.90
N GLN A 53 0.73 -4.11 -5.56
CA GLN A 53 0.29 -2.73 -5.77
C GLN A 53 1.39 -1.93 -6.48
N PRO A 54 1.08 -1.14 -7.54
CA PRO A 54 2.09 -0.33 -8.21
C PRO A 54 2.81 0.65 -7.26
N HIS A 55 4.15 0.60 -7.22
CA HIS A 55 4.99 1.59 -6.52
C HIS A 55 5.29 2.81 -7.38
N TRP A 56 5.67 2.59 -8.63
CA TRP A 56 5.98 3.63 -9.63
C TRP A 56 5.84 3.04 -11.04
N PHE A 57 5.53 3.88 -12.02
CA PHE A 57 5.23 3.49 -13.40
C PHE A 57 6.42 3.74 -14.32
N TYR A 58 6.66 2.78 -15.21
CA TYR A 58 7.77 2.83 -16.15
C TYR A 58 7.58 3.96 -17.17
N LYS A 59 8.68 4.63 -17.51
CA LYS A 59 8.74 5.59 -18.62
C LYS A 59 9.55 4.99 -19.78
N PRO A 60 9.11 5.17 -21.04
CA PRO A 60 9.87 4.71 -22.19
C PRO A 60 11.31 5.26 -22.17
N GLY A 61 12.28 4.39 -22.42
CA GLY A 61 13.70 4.76 -22.46
C GLY A 61 14.37 4.96 -21.10
N GLN A 62 13.70 4.67 -19.97
CA GLN A 62 14.28 4.71 -18.63
C GLN A 62 14.48 3.31 -18.04
N ASP A 63 15.41 3.18 -17.07
CA ASP A 63 15.73 1.90 -16.43
C ASP A 63 14.58 1.37 -15.57
N THR A 64 14.06 0.19 -15.91
CA THR A 64 12.94 -0.48 -15.23
C THR A 64 13.38 -1.55 -14.22
N GLN A 65 14.68 -1.77 -14.05
CA GLN A 65 15.21 -2.81 -13.16
C GLN A 65 15.06 -2.46 -11.68
N TYR A 66 15.09 -3.48 -10.81
CA TYR A 66 15.19 -3.28 -9.38
C TYR A 66 16.60 -2.74 -9.01
N ARG A 67 16.65 -1.49 -8.54
CA ARG A 67 17.89 -0.76 -8.20
C ARG A 67 17.83 -0.20 -6.76
N PRO A 68 17.95 -1.05 -5.73
CA PRO A 68 17.96 -0.57 -4.34
C PRO A 68 19.21 0.28 -4.08
N SER A 69 19.06 1.35 -3.31
CA SER A 69 20.14 2.29 -3.02
C SER A 69 19.89 3.03 -1.71
N PHE A 70 20.96 3.42 -1.02
CA PHE A 70 20.89 4.34 0.11
C PHE A 70 20.65 5.80 -0.31
N ARG A 71 20.67 6.08 -1.62
CA ARG A 71 20.48 7.41 -2.22
C ARG A 71 19.36 7.35 -3.26
N ARG A 72 19.11 8.47 -3.94
CA ARG A 72 18.18 8.52 -5.09
C ARG A 72 18.58 7.47 -6.13
N THR A 73 17.59 6.84 -6.76
CA THR A 73 17.76 5.75 -7.73
C THR A 73 16.77 5.89 -8.88
N ASN A 74 16.69 4.90 -9.76
CA ASN A 74 16.01 4.94 -11.07
C ASN A 74 14.55 5.41 -11.07
N TRP A 75 13.80 5.25 -9.98
CA TRP A 75 12.42 5.72 -9.87
C TRP A 75 12.27 7.21 -9.53
N PHE A 76 13.36 7.93 -9.24
CA PHE A 76 13.29 9.33 -8.79
C PHE A 76 12.60 10.27 -9.79
N GLU A 77 13.05 10.26 -11.06
CA GLU A 77 12.41 11.05 -12.12
C GLU A 77 11.01 10.53 -12.49
N PRO A 78 10.77 9.21 -12.66
CA PRO A 78 9.42 8.66 -12.85
C PRO A 78 8.40 9.16 -11.82
N VAL A 79 8.74 9.11 -10.52
CA VAL A 79 7.87 9.60 -9.45
C VAL A 79 7.67 11.12 -9.55
N GLY A 80 8.70 11.87 -9.97
CA GLY A 80 8.56 13.30 -10.28
C GLY A 80 7.56 13.57 -11.42
N PHE A 81 7.53 12.73 -12.45
CA PHE A 81 6.52 12.81 -13.52
C PHE A 81 5.12 12.45 -13.03
N GLU A 82 4.98 11.42 -12.19
CA GLU A 82 3.70 11.04 -11.58
C GLU A 82 3.14 12.15 -10.70
N TYR A 83 3.99 12.77 -9.88
CA TYR A 83 3.64 13.96 -9.11
C TYR A 83 3.09 15.07 -10.01
N LYS A 84 3.82 15.44 -11.07
CA LYS A 84 3.36 16.46 -12.03
C LYS A 84 2.05 16.06 -12.70
N GLN A 85 1.87 14.78 -13.05
CA GLN A 85 0.64 14.28 -13.66
C GLN A 85 -0.57 14.49 -12.74
N VAL A 86 -0.43 14.22 -11.44
CA VAL A 86 -1.51 14.45 -10.46
C VAL A 86 -1.77 15.94 -10.26
N MET A 87 -0.70 16.75 -10.15
CA MET A 87 -0.83 18.18 -9.86
C MET A 87 -1.34 19.00 -11.05
N GLN A 88 -1.06 18.56 -12.28
CA GLN A 88 -1.34 19.34 -13.49
C GLN A 88 -2.47 18.74 -14.34
N LYS A 89 -2.84 17.49 -14.09
CA LYS A 89 -3.84 16.74 -14.88
C LYS A 89 -4.67 15.86 -13.95
N VAL A 90 -4.77 14.57 -14.26
CA VAL A 90 -5.49 13.56 -13.48
C VAL A 90 -4.65 12.29 -13.42
N GLY A 91 -4.51 11.74 -12.23
CA GLY A 91 -3.84 10.45 -11.99
C GLY A 91 -4.85 9.40 -11.54
N VAL A 92 -4.58 8.14 -11.88
CA VAL A 92 -5.35 6.99 -11.40
C VAL A 92 -4.41 6.08 -10.63
N ILE A 93 -4.82 5.65 -9.45
CA ILE A 93 -4.05 4.77 -8.56
C ILE A 93 -4.92 3.60 -8.11
N ASP A 94 -4.36 2.39 -8.09
CA ASP A 94 -5.03 1.22 -7.54
C ASP A 94 -4.92 1.22 -6.01
N LEU A 95 -6.04 1.46 -5.33
CA LEU A 95 -6.18 1.43 -3.86
C LEU A 95 -6.97 0.20 -3.38
N SER A 96 -7.11 -0.81 -4.23
CA SER A 96 -7.69 -2.12 -3.87
C SER A 96 -7.12 -2.74 -2.60
N PRO A 97 -5.83 -2.55 -2.22
CA PRO A 97 -5.27 -3.19 -1.03
C PRO A 97 -5.85 -2.77 0.33
N PHE A 98 -6.67 -1.69 0.42
CA PHE A 98 -7.25 -1.25 1.69
C PHE A 98 -8.02 -2.36 2.43
N GLY A 99 -7.89 -2.38 3.76
CA GLY A 99 -8.82 -3.11 4.63
C GLY A 99 -10.17 -2.39 4.64
N LYS A 100 -11.25 -3.11 4.33
CA LYS A 100 -12.60 -2.55 4.15
C LYS A 100 -13.56 -3.33 5.02
N PHE A 101 -14.28 -2.63 5.90
CA PHE A 101 -15.21 -3.25 6.86
C PHE A 101 -16.62 -2.68 6.66
N ASN A 102 -17.64 -3.54 6.71
CA ASN A 102 -19.03 -3.13 6.73
C ASN A 102 -19.60 -3.37 8.13
N ILE A 103 -20.07 -2.30 8.79
CA ILE A 103 -20.60 -2.34 10.15
C ILE A 103 -22.06 -1.90 10.11
N LYS A 104 -22.95 -2.79 10.55
CA LYS A 104 -24.41 -2.59 10.57
C LYS A 104 -25.01 -3.19 11.84
N GLY A 105 -26.25 -2.83 12.15
CA GLY A 105 -26.98 -3.28 13.34
C GLY A 105 -27.38 -2.13 14.26
N GLN A 106 -28.28 -2.39 15.20
CA GLN A 106 -28.86 -1.38 16.09
C GLN A 106 -27.83 -0.64 16.95
N ASP A 107 -26.74 -1.33 17.31
CA ASP A 107 -25.68 -0.82 18.20
C ASP A 107 -24.48 -0.22 17.43
N SER A 108 -24.53 -0.14 16.10
CA SER A 108 -23.37 0.26 15.29
C SER A 108 -22.87 1.66 15.65
N VAL A 109 -23.77 2.63 15.77
CA VAL A 109 -23.40 4.01 16.13
C VAL A 109 -22.76 4.06 17.52
N ARG A 110 -23.36 3.38 18.50
CA ARG A 110 -22.84 3.31 19.87
C ARG A 110 -21.44 2.70 19.90
N LEU A 111 -21.22 1.61 19.17
CA LEU A 111 -19.91 0.98 19.06
C LEU A 111 -18.86 1.95 18.50
N LEU A 112 -19.17 2.58 17.36
CA LEU A 112 -18.22 3.46 16.69
C LEU A 112 -17.91 4.70 17.54
N ASP A 113 -18.91 5.28 18.19
CA ASP A 113 -18.77 6.47 19.04
C ASP A 113 -17.86 6.22 20.26
N HIS A 114 -17.76 4.97 20.73
CA HIS A 114 -16.83 4.59 21.80
C HIS A 114 -15.44 4.22 21.30
N LEU A 115 -15.34 3.68 20.07
CA LEU A 115 -14.04 3.29 19.49
C LEU A 115 -13.27 4.47 18.94
N PHE A 116 -13.97 5.47 18.40
CA PHE A 116 -13.39 6.57 17.66
C PHE A 116 -13.30 7.85 18.48
N ALA A 117 -12.20 8.57 18.33
CA ALA A 117 -11.98 9.86 18.99
C ALA A 117 -12.68 11.04 18.31
N ASN A 118 -13.03 10.92 17.02
CA ASN A 118 -13.79 11.93 16.29
C ASN A 118 -15.28 11.60 16.29
N VAL A 119 -16.11 12.61 16.03
CA VAL A 119 -17.56 12.46 15.92
C VAL A 119 -17.95 11.51 14.78
N ILE A 120 -19.03 10.75 14.97
CA ILE A 120 -19.57 9.88 13.93
C ILE A 120 -20.18 10.74 12.81
N PRO A 121 -19.80 10.52 11.53
CA PRO A 121 -20.30 11.32 10.43
C PRO A 121 -21.80 11.10 10.23
N LYS A 122 -22.46 12.14 9.71
CA LYS A 122 -23.86 12.04 9.26
C LYS A 122 -23.96 11.07 8.08
N VAL A 123 -25.15 10.52 7.85
CA VAL A 123 -25.42 9.66 6.68
C VAL A 123 -25.04 10.41 5.39
N GLY A 124 -24.27 9.74 4.52
CA GLY A 124 -23.78 10.32 3.27
C GLY A 124 -22.49 11.14 3.39
N PHE A 125 -21.87 11.20 4.58
CA PHE A 125 -20.62 11.90 4.83
C PHE A 125 -19.50 10.93 5.24
N THR A 126 -18.27 11.43 5.14
CA THR A 126 -17.05 10.72 5.49
C THR A 126 -16.11 11.69 6.21
N ASN A 127 -15.42 11.24 7.24
CA ASN A 127 -14.38 12.00 7.94
C ASN A 127 -13.18 11.09 8.24
N ILE A 128 -12.10 11.67 8.77
CA ILE A 128 -10.99 10.90 9.30
C ILE A 128 -11.18 10.76 10.81
N SER A 129 -10.98 9.55 11.32
CA SER A 129 -11.11 9.25 12.74
C SER A 129 -10.05 8.27 13.22
N HIS A 130 -9.81 8.27 14.54
CA HIS A 130 -8.73 7.52 15.16
C HIS A 130 -9.28 6.62 16.26
N MET A 131 -8.86 5.36 16.26
CA MET A 131 -9.05 4.49 17.42
C MET A 131 -7.90 4.72 18.39
N LEU A 132 -8.22 5.06 19.64
CA LEU A 132 -7.22 5.27 20.68
C LEU A 132 -7.13 4.04 21.59
N THR A 133 -5.92 3.73 22.03
CA THR A 133 -5.72 2.81 23.15
C THR A 133 -6.25 3.45 24.45
N PRO A 134 -6.54 2.64 25.49
CA PRO A 134 -6.92 3.18 26.81
C PRO A 134 -5.90 4.16 27.42
N LYS A 135 -4.64 4.14 26.95
CA LYS A 135 -3.57 5.05 27.39
C LYS A 135 -3.37 6.27 26.48
N GLY A 136 -4.31 6.54 25.56
CA GLY A 136 -4.28 7.71 24.68
C GLY A 136 -3.30 7.64 23.50
N ARG A 137 -2.79 6.45 23.15
CA ARG A 137 -1.99 6.25 21.93
C ARG A 137 -2.88 5.99 20.72
N VAL A 138 -2.54 6.52 19.54
CA VAL A 138 -3.23 6.22 18.28
C VAL A 138 -2.95 4.75 17.91
N TYR A 139 -3.97 3.90 18.04
CA TYR A 139 -3.90 2.50 17.65
C TYR A 139 -4.09 2.33 16.15
N ALA A 140 -5.03 3.08 15.58
CA ALA A 140 -5.31 3.08 14.15
C ALA A 140 -5.92 4.41 13.70
N GLU A 141 -5.70 4.74 12.44
CA GLU A 141 -6.39 5.80 11.70
C GLU A 141 -7.26 5.14 10.63
N LEU A 142 -8.50 5.59 10.51
CA LEU A 142 -9.47 5.09 9.55
C LEU A 142 -10.28 6.24 8.96
N THR A 143 -10.85 5.97 7.80
CA THR A 143 -11.86 6.79 7.11
C THR A 143 -13.24 6.21 7.33
#